data_AF-A0A965LFE5-F1
#
_entry.id   AF-A0A965LFE5-F1
#
_cell.length_a   1.000
_cell.length_b   1.000
_cell.length_c   1.000
_cell.angle_alpha   90.00
_cell.angle_beta   90.00
_cell.angle_gamma   90.00
#
_symmetry.space_group_name_H-M   'P 1'
#
loop_
_entity.id
_entity.type
_entity.pdbx_description
1 polymer ?
#
loop_
_entity_poly.entity_id
_entity_poly.type
_entity_poly.pdbx_seq_one_letter_code
_entity_poly.pdbx_strand_id
1 'polypeptide(L)'
;MFVTGRLAGAAPELLRQTQGRGHEIASHAWSHEKGADLRLEHSRRRISEIAGREVAGFRAPRLRPVSLSETAAAGYRYDASSNPAVIPGRCCRLRQKRKIHQACGIWEVPASVLPLVRFPLFWASFHLLPLPVYLAACRLLLAWDGVLILYFHPWELSDLSEKEIPFWIRRRTRQRRAERMDTLIRTLGELGEFRTIAGYLGIGIG
;
A
#
# COMPACT_ATOMS: atom_id res chain seq x y z
N MET A 1 5.59 4.34 3.36
CA MET A 1 6.20 3.00 3.35
C MET A 1 5.53 2.15 4.41
N PHE A 2 4.97 1.00 4.05
CA PHE A 2 4.51 0.00 5.01
C PHE A 2 5.64 -1.00 5.27
N VAL A 3 6.14 -1.07 6.50
CA VAL A 3 7.29 -1.89 6.89
C VAL A 3 6.92 -2.85 8.01
N THR A 4 7.49 -4.06 8.00
CA THR A 4 7.29 -5.01 9.09
C THR A 4 8.13 -4.63 10.31
N GLY A 5 7.65 -4.91 11.52
CA GLY A 5 8.42 -4.66 12.74
C GLY A 5 9.79 -5.35 12.74
N ARG A 6 9.87 -6.58 12.22
CA ARG A 6 11.13 -7.31 12.05
C ARG A 6 12.11 -6.62 11.11
N LEU A 7 11.64 -6.11 9.96
CA LEU A 7 12.49 -5.40 9.00
C LEU A 7 12.93 -4.04 9.54
N ALA A 8 12.04 -3.33 10.24
CA ALA A 8 12.39 -2.07 10.90
C ALA A 8 13.55 -2.24 11.88
N GLY A 9 13.53 -3.31 12.69
CA GLY A 9 14.64 -3.65 13.60
C GLY A 9 15.94 -4.01 12.90
N ALA A 10 15.86 -4.68 11.74
CA ALA A 10 17.03 -5.10 10.98
C ALA A 10 17.67 -3.97 10.15
N ALA A 11 16.89 -2.96 9.75
CA ALA A 11 17.34 -1.89 8.86
C ALA A 11 16.85 -0.49 9.33
N PRO A 12 17.21 -0.04 10.53
CA PRO A 12 16.76 1.26 11.07
C PRO A 12 17.21 2.45 10.22
N GLU A 13 18.38 2.35 9.57
CA GLU A 13 18.89 3.39 8.69
C GLU A 13 18.02 3.58 7.43
N LEU A 14 17.43 2.50 6.91
CA LEU A 14 16.49 2.57 5.79
C LEU A 14 15.25 3.40 6.16
N LEU A 15 14.75 3.25 7.39
CA LEU A 15 13.60 4.02 7.88
C LEU A 15 13.95 5.51 7.95
N ARG A 16 15.11 5.85 8.54
CA ARG A 16 15.59 7.24 8.61
C ARG A 16 15.75 7.87 7.25
N GLN A 17 16.38 7.18 6.30
CA GLN A 17 16.53 7.68 4.93
C GLN A 17 15.19 7.87 4.23
N THR A 18 14.25 6.94 4.43
CA THR A 18 12.90 7.02 3.88
C THR A 18 12.15 8.21 4.45
N GLN A 19 12.23 8.44 5.76
CA GLN A 19 11.66 9.62 6.44
C GLN A 19 12.31 10.93 6.00
N GLY A 20 13.64 10.95 5.85
CA GLY A 20 14.40 12.12 5.39
C GLY A 20 14.02 12.57 3.97
N ARG A 21 13.48 11.65 3.15
CA ARG A 21 12.92 11.95 1.82
C ARG A 21 11.44 12.37 1.87
N GLY A 22 10.86 12.56 3.05
CA GLY A 22 9.48 12.99 3.24
C GLY A 22 8.44 11.85 3.19
N HIS A 23 8.86 10.59 3.17
CA HIS A 23 7.92 9.48 3.18
C HIS A 23 7.43 9.13 4.60
N GLU A 24 6.14 8.86 4.72
CA GLU A 24 5.53 8.31 5.94
C GLU A 24 6.02 6.88 6.22
N ILE A 25 6.26 6.55 7.50
CA ILE A 25 6.51 5.18 7.96
C ILE A 25 5.24 4.64 8.61
N ALA A 26 4.74 3.53 8.08
CA ALA A 26 3.53 2.86 8.53
C ALA A 26 3.80 1.36 8.79
N SER A 27 2.96 0.73 9.59
CA SER A 27 3.14 -0.67 10.01
C SER A 27 2.57 -1.66 9.01
N HIS A 28 3.33 -2.72 8.76
CA HIS A 28 2.94 -3.87 7.95
C HIS A 28 2.87 -5.17 8.77
N ALA A 29 2.46 -5.05 10.03
CA ALA A 29 2.50 -6.09 11.07
C ALA A 29 3.93 -6.51 11.45
N TRP A 30 4.06 -7.41 12.43
CA TRP A 30 5.37 -7.82 12.93
C TRP A 30 6.23 -8.55 11.89
N SER A 31 5.63 -9.48 11.15
CA SER A 31 6.33 -10.29 10.13
C SER A 31 5.38 -10.71 9.00
N HIS A 32 5.96 -11.31 7.95
CA HIS A 32 5.21 -11.92 6.84
C HIS A 32 4.92 -13.41 7.06
N GLU A 33 5.18 -13.98 8.22
CA GLU A 33 5.04 -15.43 8.43
C GLU A 33 3.57 -15.87 8.30
N LYS A 34 3.33 -17.00 7.61
CA LYS A 34 1.96 -17.53 7.46
C LYS A 34 1.48 -18.02 8.82
N GLY A 35 0.25 -17.69 9.19
CA GLY A 35 -0.37 -18.16 10.44
C GLY A 35 0.13 -17.46 11.71
N ALA A 36 1.20 -16.66 11.64
CA ALA A 36 1.68 -15.90 12.78
C ALA A 36 0.67 -14.83 13.20
N ASP A 37 0.61 -14.54 14.50
CA ASP A 37 -0.08 -13.36 15.02
C ASP A 37 0.49 -12.09 14.37
N LEU A 38 -0.39 -11.16 13.97
CA LEU A 38 0.00 -9.87 13.42
C LEU A 38 0.77 -9.03 14.44
N ARG A 39 0.54 -9.27 15.74
CA ARG A 39 1.16 -8.54 16.87
C ARG A 39 1.07 -7.02 16.65
N LEU A 40 -0.15 -6.56 16.35
CA LEU A 40 -0.46 -5.23 15.83
C LEU A 40 0.16 -4.12 16.68
N GLU A 41 -0.13 -4.12 17.97
CA GLU A 41 0.36 -3.12 18.92
C GLU A 41 1.88 -3.17 19.08
N HIS A 42 2.43 -4.38 19.26
CA HIS A 42 3.87 -4.58 19.41
C HIS A 42 4.63 -4.06 18.18
N SER A 43 4.14 -4.37 16.97
CA SER A 43 4.71 -3.86 15.73
C SER A 43 4.64 -2.34 15.66
N ARG A 44 3.50 -1.73 16.02
CA ARG A 44 3.33 -0.26 16.01
C ARG A 44 4.35 0.40 16.93
N ARG A 45 4.41 -0.04 18.19
CA ARG A 45 5.30 0.50 19.22
C ARG A 45 6.76 0.37 18.79
N ARG A 46 7.16 -0.83 18.35
CA ARG A 46 8.55 -1.08 17.96
C ARG A 46 9.00 -0.25 16.76
N ILE A 47 8.14 -0.12 15.74
CA ILE A 47 8.46 0.73 14.58
C ILE A 47 8.51 2.20 15.00
N SER A 48 7.60 2.65 15.88
CA SER A 48 7.58 4.03 16.36
C SER A 48 8.86 4.38 17.13
N GLU A 49 9.32 3.48 18.01
CA GLU A 49 10.59 3.61 18.74
C GLU A 49 11.77 3.76 17.79
N ILE A 50 11.84 2.93 16.75
CA ILE A 50 12.96 2.91 15.80
C ILE A 50 12.93 4.14 14.88
N ALA A 51 11.74 4.53 14.43
CA ALA A 51 11.52 5.66 13.52
C ALA A 51 11.60 7.01 14.24
N GLY A 52 11.56 7.02 15.58
CA GLY A 52 11.49 8.23 16.39
C GLY A 52 10.23 9.07 16.16
N ARG A 53 9.18 8.48 15.61
CA ARG A 53 7.91 9.14 15.24
C ARG A 53 6.72 8.23 15.48
N GLU A 54 5.54 8.80 15.65
CA GLU A 54 4.30 8.03 15.79
C GLU A 54 3.99 7.27 14.49
N VAL A 55 3.75 5.96 14.60
CA VAL A 55 3.23 5.14 13.50
C VAL A 55 1.70 5.12 13.56
N ALA A 56 1.07 5.94 12.71
CA ALA A 56 -0.38 6.06 12.64
C ALA A 56 -1.05 5.02 11.74
N GLY A 57 -0.34 4.51 10.74
CA GLY A 57 -0.91 3.66 9.69
C GLY A 57 -0.67 2.18 9.85
N PHE A 58 -1.67 1.38 9.45
CA PHE A 58 -1.53 -0.07 9.32
C PHE A 58 -1.93 -0.57 7.92
N ARG A 59 -1.24 -1.61 7.44
CA ARG A 59 -1.68 -2.41 6.29
C ARG A 59 -1.39 -3.88 6.57
N ALA A 60 -2.38 -4.74 6.46
CA ALA A 60 -2.22 -6.17 6.67
C ALA A 60 -1.38 -6.81 5.54
N PRO A 61 -0.47 -7.73 5.88
CA PRO A 61 0.28 -8.48 4.89
C PRO A 61 -0.61 -9.47 4.14
N ARG A 62 -0.28 -9.69 2.86
CA ARG A 62 -0.86 -10.75 2.02
C ARG A 62 -2.39 -10.72 1.89
N LEU A 63 -3.00 -9.54 1.93
CA LEU A 63 -4.46 -9.35 1.85
C LEU A 63 -5.23 -10.04 2.99
N ARG A 64 -4.54 -10.36 4.09
CA ARG A 64 -5.12 -11.01 5.26
C ARG A 64 -6.28 -10.14 5.80
N PRO A 65 -7.45 -10.72 6.12
CA PRO A 65 -8.48 -10.02 6.87
C PRO A 65 -7.95 -9.58 8.24
N VAL A 66 -8.25 -8.36 8.63
CA VAL A 66 -7.96 -7.79 9.94
C VAL A 66 -9.21 -7.06 10.40
N SER A 67 -9.52 -7.12 11.70
CA SER A 67 -10.63 -6.35 12.23
C SER A 67 -10.21 -4.89 12.38
N LEU A 68 -11.04 -3.96 11.90
CA LEU A 68 -10.83 -2.53 12.15
C LEU A 68 -10.85 -2.20 13.65
N SER A 69 -11.64 -2.92 14.45
CA SER A 69 -11.65 -2.74 15.90
C SER A 69 -10.33 -3.17 16.56
N GLU A 70 -9.70 -4.24 16.08
CA GLU A 70 -8.38 -4.67 16.55
C GLU A 70 -7.28 -3.68 16.11
N THR A 71 -7.34 -3.19 14.87
CA THR A 71 -6.45 -2.15 14.38
C THR A 71 -6.59 -0.87 15.22
N ALA A 72 -7.82 -0.45 15.54
CA ALA A 72 -8.07 0.70 16.40
C ALA A 72 -7.54 0.48 17.83
N ALA A 73 -7.84 -0.68 18.43
CA ALA A 73 -7.39 -1.03 19.78
C ALA A 73 -5.85 -1.09 19.90
N ALA A 74 -5.15 -1.45 18.83
CA ALA A 74 -3.69 -1.43 18.78
C ALA A 74 -3.10 0.00 18.71
N GLY A 75 -3.94 1.03 18.60
CA GLY A 75 -3.55 2.45 18.59
C GLY A 75 -3.18 3.00 17.21
N TYR A 76 -3.59 2.35 16.12
CA TYR A 76 -3.49 2.95 14.79
C TYR A 76 -4.63 3.95 14.56
N ARG A 77 -4.41 4.91 13.67
CA ARG A 77 -5.39 5.94 13.28
C ARG A 77 -6.00 5.69 11.90
N TYR A 78 -5.36 4.85 11.09
CA TYR A 78 -5.94 4.40 9.83
C TYR A 78 -5.51 2.97 9.44
N ASP A 79 -6.36 2.30 8.67
CA ASP A 79 -6.14 0.98 8.09
C ASP A 79 -6.23 1.01 6.56
N ALA A 80 -5.15 0.65 5.88
CA ALA A 80 -5.05 0.58 4.42
C ALA A 80 -5.08 -0.86 3.88
N SER A 81 -5.66 -1.81 4.62
CA SER A 81 -5.74 -3.24 4.27
C SER A 81 -6.94 -3.59 3.38
N SER A 82 -7.88 -2.66 3.23
CA SER A 82 -9.10 -2.85 2.45
C SER A 82 -8.79 -2.87 0.95
N ASN A 83 -9.33 -3.86 0.25
CA ASN A 83 -9.11 -4.08 -1.18
C ASN A 83 -10.46 -4.44 -1.80
N PRO A 84 -11.28 -3.45 -2.20
CA PRO A 84 -12.68 -3.61 -2.60
C PRO A 84 -12.83 -4.20 -4.03
N ALA A 85 -12.05 -5.25 -4.32
CA ALA A 85 -11.89 -5.90 -5.62
C ALA A 85 -12.25 -7.38 -5.57
N VAL A 86 -12.37 -7.97 -6.76
CA VAL A 86 -12.33 -9.42 -6.97
C VAL A 86 -10.94 -9.80 -7.46
N ILE A 87 -10.22 -10.56 -6.65
CA ILE A 87 -8.94 -11.17 -7.00
C ILE A 87 -9.14 -12.68 -6.93
N PRO A 88 -9.21 -13.36 -8.10
CA PRO A 88 -9.39 -14.81 -8.17
C PRO A 88 -8.42 -15.55 -7.24
N GLY A 89 -8.96 -16.45 -6.40
CA GLY A 89 -8.18 -17.25 -5.45
C GLY A 89 -7.53 -16.50 -4.28
N ARG A 90 -7.80 -15.19 -4.09
CA ARG A 90 -7.25 -14.42 -2.96
C ARG A 90 -8.28 -13.65 -2.14
N CYS A 91 -9.13 -12.85 -2.79
CA CYS A 91 -10.17 -12.09 -2.08
C CYS A 91 -11.35 -11.72 -2.99
N CYS A 92 -12.56 -11.77 -2.45
CA CYS A 92 -13.76 -11.22 -3.09
C CYS A 92 -14.42 -10.25 -2.11
N ARG A 93 -14.25 -8.95 -2.34
CA ARG A 93 -14.68 -7.89 -1.41
C ARG A 93 -15.55 -6.82 -2.10
N LEU A 94 -16.47 -7.27 -2.96
CA LEU A 94 -17.35 -6.41 -3.76
C LEU A 94 -18.22 -5.45 -2.95
N ARG A 95 -18.59 -5.84 -1.73
CA ARG A 95 -19.45 -5.04 -0.83
C ARG A 95 -18.68 -3.97 -0.05
N GLN A 96 -17.34 -4.00 -0.05
CA GLN A 96 -16.56 -3.00 0.65
C GLN A 96 -16.67 -1.64 -0.03
N LYS A 97 -16.69 -0.58 0.80
CA LYS A 97 -16.65 0.80 0.33
C LYS A 97 -15.34 1.05 -0.39
N ARG A 98 -15.41 1.84 -1.47
CA ARG A 98 -14.26 2.20 -2.29
C ARG A 98 -13.62 3.52 -1.86
N LYS A 99 -14.43 4.42 -1.31
CA LYS A 99 -13.99 5.73 -0.82
C LYS A 99 -13.46 5.62 0.61
N ILE A 100 -12.51 6.49 0.93
CA ILE A 100 -12.01 6.70 2.29
C ILE A 100 -13.20 7.05 3.18
N HIS A 101 -13.27 6.42 4.35
CA HIS A 101 -14.34 6.65 5.31
C HIS A 101 -13.89 6.27 6.72
N GLN A 102 -14.62 6.73 7.73
CA GLN A 102 -14.37 6.33 9.12
C GLN A 102 -15.21 5.11 9.50
N ALA A 103 -14.61 4.22 10.29
CA ALA A 103 -15.26 3.09 10.93
C ALA A 103 -14.45 2.68 12.17
N CYS A 104 -15.14 2.25 13.23
CA CYS A 104 -14.51 1.83 14.50
C CYS A 104 -13.53 2.87 15.09
N GLY A 105 -13.79 4.17 14.90
CA GLY A 105 -12.96 5.26 15.42
C GLY A 105 -11.66 5.53 14.65
N ILE A 106 -11.43 4.85 13.52
CA ILE A 106 -10.26 5.04 12.65
C ILE A 106 -10.68 5.25 11.19
N TRP A 107 -9.76 5.71 10.36
CA TRP A 107 -9.97 5.80 8.92
C TRP A 107 -9.71 4.46 8.22
N GLU A 108 -10.64 3.99 7.39
CA GLU A 108 -10.37 2.94 6.41
C GLU A 108 -9.98 3.59 5.08
N VAL A 109 -8.86 3.16 4.51
CA VAL A 109 -8.25 3.68 3.27
C VAL A 109 -8.17 2.55 2.23
N PRO A 110 -9.25 2.34 1.45
CA PRO A 110 -9.27 1.26 0.46
C PRO A 110 -8.29 1.50 -0.68
N ALA A 111 -7.68 0.42 -1.17
CA ALA A 111 -6.91 0.49 -2.42
C ALA A 111 -7.84 0.81 -3.61
N SER A 112 -7.35 1.59 -4.57
CA SER A 112 -8.16 2.04 -5.70
C SER A 112 -8.51 0.92 -6.67
N VAL A 113 -9.81 0.85 -7.01
CA VAL A 113 -10.40 -0.12 -7.93
C VAL A 113 -11.37 0.61 -8.87
N LEU A 114 -11.59 0.09 -10.07
CA LEU A 114 -12.61 0.64 -10.98
C LEU A 114 -14.03 0.51 -10.38
N PRO A 115 -14.87 1.56 -10.41
CA PRO A 115 -16.13 1.59 -9.67
C PRO A 115 -17.14 0.52 -10.10
N LEU A 116 -17.25 0.28 -11.41
CA LEU A 116 -18.28 -0.60 -11.97
C LEU A 116 -17.85 -2.07 -11.94
N VAL A 117 -16.64 -2.36 -12.40
CA VAL A 117 -16.14 -3.74 -12.55
C VAL A 117 -15.28 -4.21 -11.37
N ARG A 118 -15.01 -3.34 -10.39
CA ARG A 118 -14.16 -3.61 -9.21
C ARG A 118 -12.78 -4.20 -9.56
N PHE A 119 -12.26 -3.80 -10.71
CA PHE A 119 -10.94 -4.20 -11.17
C PHE A 119 -9.85 -3.46 -10.39
N PRO A 120 -8.89 -4.16 -9.76
CA PRO A 120 -7.87 -3.53 -8.92
C PRO A 120 -6.78 -2.85 -9.74
N LEU A 121 -6.41 -1.61 -9.39
CA LEU A 121 -5.25 -0.93 -9.99
C LEU A 121 -3.93 -1.20 -9.26
N PHE A 122 -3.90 -2.16 -8.35
CA PHE A 122 -2.70 -2.57 -7.63
C PHE A 122 -2.21 -3.96 -8.06
N TRP A 123 -0.95 -4.27 -7.75
CA TRP A 123 -0.31 -5.56 -8.02
C TRP A 123 -0.36 -5.96 -9.51
N ALA A 124 -1.16 -6.98 -9.86
CA ALA A 124 -1.12 -7.62 -11.17
C ALA A 124 -1.47 -6.69 -12.33
N SER A 125 -2.36 -5.71 -12.13
CA SER A 125 -2.82 -4.83 -13.20
C SER A 125 -1.70 -3.97 -13.78
N PHE A 126 -0.79 -3.46 -12.93
CA PHE A 126 0.36 -2.70 -13.41
C PHE A 126 1.33 -3.55 -14.24
N HIS A 127 1.45 -4.85 -13.91
CA HIS A 127 2.28 -5.81 -14.65
C HIS A 127 1.63 -6.26 -15.98
N LEU A 128 0.32 -6.47 -15.96
CA LEU A 128 -0.41 -7.10 -17.05
C LEU A 128 -0.84 -6.09 -18.11
N LEU A 129 -1.34 -4.93 -17.72
CA LEU A 129 -1.92 -3.96 -18.64
C LEU A 129 -0.85 -3.22 -19.45
N PRO A 130 -1.14 -2.82 -20.71
CA PRO A 130 -0.37 -1.79 -21.40
C PRO A 130 -0.32 -0.50 -20.56
N LEU A 131 0.80 0.24 -20.60
CA LEU A 131 0.94 1.46 -19.78
C LEU A 131 -0.16 2.50 -20.06
N PRO A 132 -0.50 2.79 -21.34
CA PRO A 132 -1.53 3.79 -21.63
C PRO A 132 -2.90 3.43 -21.04
N VAL A 133 -3.27 2.14 -21.09
CA VAL A 133 -4.52 1.62 -20.51
C VAL A 133 -4.53 1.79 -18.99
N TYR A 134 -3.41 1.46 -18.32
CA TYR A 134 -3.28 1.64 -16.88
C TYR A 134 -3.38 3.12 -16.48
N LEU A 135 -2.71 4.02 -17.21
CA LEU A 135 -2.75 5.46 -16.97
C LEU A 135 -4.15 6.04 -17.21
N ALA A 136 -4.86 5.60 -18.25
CA ALA A 136 -6.25 6.00 -18.49
C ALA A 136 -7.16 5.58 -17.33
N ALA A 137 -6.99 4.38 -16.79
CA ALA A 137 -7.73 3.92 -15.61
C ALA A 137 -7.40 4.76 -14.36
N CYS A 138 -6.13 5.12 -14.14
CA CYS A 138 -5.73 6.00 -13.05
C CYS A 138 -6.36 7.41 -13.19
N ARG A 139 -6.33 7.99 -14.39
CA ARG A 139 -6.96 9.29 -14.70
C ARG A 139 -8.45 9.27 -14.40
N LEU A 140 -9.15 8.24 -14.87
CA LEU A 140 -10.57 8.06 -14.62
C LEU A 140 -10.87 8.00 -13.12
N LEU A 141 -10.09 7.23 -12.35
CA LEU A 141 -10.30 7.13 -10.90
C LEU A 141 -10.00 8.43 -10.16
N LEU A 142 -8.93 9.12 -10.53
CA LEU A 142 -8.61 10.40 -9.91
C LEU A 142 -9.72 11.43 -10.17
N ALA A 143 -10.26 11.48 -11.39
CA ALA A 143 -11.39 12.34 -11.73
C ALA A 143 -12.69 11.97 -11.00
N TRP A 144 -12.92 10.67 -10.76
CA TRP A 144 -14.18 10.19 -10.15
C TRP A 144 -14.16 10.29 -8.61
N ASP A 145 -13.04 9.92 -7.98
CA ASP A 145 -12.93 9.86 -6.52
C ASP A 145 -12.20 11.04 -5.89
N GLY A 146 -11.45 11.81 -6.67
CA GLY A 146 -10.56 12.86 -6.16
C GLY A 146 -9.33 12.33 -5.43
N VAL A 147 -9.18 11.00 -5.31
CA VAL A 147 -8.05 10.35 -4.63
C VAL A 147 -7.70 9.04 -5.32
N LEU A 148 -6.40 8.76 -5.43
CA LEU A 148 -5.86 7.54 -6.02
C LEU A 148 -4.89 6.87 -5.05
N ILE A 149 -5.24 5.68 -4.57
CA ILE A 149 -4.45 4.88 -3.64
C ILE A 149 -3.90 3.65 -4.37
N LEU A 150 -2.62 3.72 -4.74
CA LEU A 150 -1.86 2.62 -5.34
C LEU A 150 -0.84 2.09 -4.33
N TYR A 151 -0.44 0.83 -4.50
CA TYR A 151 0.68 0.28 -3.74
C TYR A 151 1.49 -0.69 -4.61
N PHE A 152 2.78 -0.73 -4.33
CA PHE A 152 3.78 -1.54 -5.03
C PHE A 152 4.69 -2.21 -4.02
N HIS A 153 5.22 -3.39 -4.36
CA HIS A 153 6.18 -4.07 -3.51
C HIS A 153 7.62 -3.83 -3.99
N PRO A 154 8.61 -3.74 -3.07
CA PRO A 154 10.01 -3.53 -3.45
C PRO A 154 10.55 -4.60 -4.40
N TRP A 155 10.16 -5.88 -4.20
CA TRP A 155 10.59 -6.98 -5.05
C TRP A 155 10.13 -6.82 -6.49
N GLU A 156 9.11 -6.00 -6.75
CA GLU A 156 8.69 -5.71 -8.11
C GLU A 156 9.84 -5.01 -8.86
N LEU A 157 10.60 -4.11 -8.24
CA LEU A 157 11.71 -3.41 -8.90
C LEU A 157 13.01 -4.20 -8.94
N SER A 158 13.09 -5.33 -8.22
CA SER A 158 14.25 -6.21 -8.21
C SER A 158 14.38 -7.02 -9.50
N ASP A 159 15.54 -7.64 -9.70
CA ASP A 159 15.66 -8.65 -10.75
C ASP A 159 14.86 -9.90 -10.39
N LEU A 160 14.07 -10.38 -11.35
CA LEU A 160 13.22 -11.56 -11.23
C LEU A 160 13.57 -12.62 -12.29
N SER A 161 14.65 -12.41 -13.06
CA SER A 161 15.16 -13.34 -14.07
C SER A 161 15.39 -14.74 -13.50
N GLU A 162 15.90 -14.84 -12.26
CA GLU A 162 16.27 -16.10 -11.61
C GLU A 162 15.13 -16.78 -10.83
N LYS A 163 13.98 -16.11 -10.59
CA LYS A 163 12.91 -16.67 -9.73
C LYS A 163 11.84 -17.40 -10.53
N GLU A 164 11.44 -18.62 -10.14
CA GLU A 164 10.32 -19.37 -10.74
C GLU A 164 8.97 -18.64 -10.59
N ILE A 165 8.76 -17.64 -11.43
CA ILE A 165 7.52 -16.87 -11.51
C ILE A 165 7.03 -16.83 -12.95
N PRO A 166 5.70 -16.72 -13.18
CA PRO A 166 5.15 -16.75 -14.52
C PRO A 166 5.75 -15.70 -15.47
N PHE A 167 5.90 -16.07 -16.75
CA PHE A 167 6.55 -15.24 -17.78
C PHE A 167 5.96 -13.84 -17.90
N TRP A 168 4.64 -13.69 -17.77
CA TRP A 168 3.97 -12.38 -17.83
C TRP A 168 4.33 -11.43 -16.68
N ILE A 169 4.89 -11.95 -15.58
CA ILE A 169 5.46 -11.16 -14.47
C ILE A 169 6.95 -10.88 -14.73
N ARG A 170 7.67 -11.81 -15.37
CA ARG A 170 9.10 -11.69 -15.73
C ARG A 170 9.37 -10.74 -16.91
N ARG A 171 8.45 -10.62 -17.88
CA ARG A 171 8.66 -9.90 -19.17
C ARG A 171 9.06 -8.42 -19.08
N ARG A 172 8.99 -7.79 -17.90
CA ARG A 172 9.24 -6.36 -17.67
C ARG A 172 9.99 -6.17 -16.35
N THR A 173 11.24 -6.61 -16.24
CA THR A 173 12.07 -6.46 -15.00
C THR A 173 13.08 -5.31 -15.12
N ARG A 174 13.72 -4.97 -13.99
CA ARG A 174 14.82 -4.00 -13.89
C ARG A 174 14.47 -2.62 -14.49
N GLN A 175 15.30 -2.12 -15.39
CA GLN A 175 15.23 -0.77 -15.96
C GLN A 175 13.90 -0.47 -16.64
N ARG A 176 13.36 -1.41 -17.43
CA ARG A 176 12.05 -1.24 -18.07
C ARG A 176 10.92 -1.02 -17.07
N ARG A 177 11.05 -1.56 -15.84
CA ARG A 177 10.06 -1.36 -14.78
C ARG A 177 10.26 -0.02 -14.08
N ALA A 178 11.51 0.39 -13.87
CA ALA A 178 11.83 1.71 -13.35
C ALA A 178 11.32 2.81 -14.30
N GLU A 179 11.58 2.71 -15.60
CA GLU A 179 11.08 3.65 -16.63
C GLU A 179 9.55 3.71 -16.67
N ARG A 180 8.89 2.55 -16.54
CA ARG A 180 7.43 2.48 -16.48
C ARG A 180 6.87 3.15 -15.22
N MET A 181 7.54 2.98 -14.07
CA MET A 181 7.17 3.65 -12.82
C MET A 181 7.42 5.15 -12.90
N ASP A 182 8.54 5.56 -13.48
CA ASP A 182 8.87 6.97 -13.71
C ASP A 182 7.81 7.66 -14.58
N THR A 183 7.42 7.02 -15.68
CA THR A 183 6.33 7.51 -16.54
C THR A 183 5.01 7.62 -15.78
N LEU A 184 4.70 6.66 -14.90
CA LEU A 184 3.52 6.71 -14.03
C LEU A 184 3.58 7.91 -13.08
N ILE A 185 4.69 8.08 -12.38
CA ILE A 185 4.88 9.15 -11.39
C ILE A 185 4.77 10.52 -12.07
N ARG A 186 5.48 10.73 -13.18
CA ARG A 186 5.44 12.00 -13.94
C ARG A 186 4.02 12.31 -14.41
N THR A 187 3.36 11.33 -15.03
CA THR A 187 2.00 11.50 -15.54
C THR A 187 1.01 11.83 -14.43
N LEU A 188 1.11 11.18 -13.27
CA LEU A 188 0.21 11.45 -12.15
C LEU A 188 0.53 12.78 -11.46
N GLY A 189 1.80 13.19 -11.42
CA GLY A 189 2.21 14.50 -10.89
C GLY A 189 1.69 15.67 -11.72
N GLU A 190 1.46 15.48 -13.03
CA GLU A 190 0.78 16.47 -13.88
C GLU A 190 -0.72 16.59 -13.57
N LEU A 191 -1.32 15.61 -12.90
CA LEU A 191 -2.77 15.51 -12.65
C LEU A 191 -3.17 15.80 -11.21
N GLY A 192 -2.23 15.80 -10.27
CA GLY A 192 -2.50 15.99 -8.86
C GLY A 192 -1.25 15.94 -7.98
N GLU A 193 -1.46 16.04 -6.68
CA GLU A 193 -0.39 16.09 -5.68
C GLU A 193 -0.16 14.72 -5.03
N PHE A 194 1.11 14.34 -4.85
CA PHE A 194 1.48 13.19 -4.03
C PHE A 194 1.51 13.57 -2.55
N ARG A 195 0.64 12.95 -1.75
CA ARG A 195 0.59 13.16 -0.29
C ARG A 195 0.79 11.85 0.46
N THR A 196 1.32 11.95 1.69
CA THR A 196 1.27 10.83 2.64
C THR A 196 -0.18 10.56 3.04
N ILE A 197 -0.49 9.35 3.48
CA ILE A 197 -1.87 9.02 3.89
C ILE A 197 -2.21 9.82 5.15
N ALA A 198 -1.31 9.85 6.13
CA ALA A 198 -1.48 10.69 7.32
C ALA A 198 -1.69 12.17 6.95
N GLY A 199 -0.89 12.72 6.03
CA GLY A 199 -1.02 14.11 5.59
C GLY A 199 -2.35 14.40 4.90
N TYR A 200 -2.82 13.50 4.03
CA TYR A 200 -4.14 13.62 3.39
C TYR A 200 -5.28 13.58 4.41
N LEU A 201 -5.18 12.73 5.43
CA LEU A 201 -6.19 12.57 6.48
C LEU A 201 -6.10 13.62 7.60
N GLY A 202 -5.11 14.50 7.58
CA GLY A 202 -4.88 15.48 8.65
C GLY A 202 -4.40 14.86 9.97
N ILE A 203 -3.76 13.69 9.91
CA ILE A 203 -3.22 13.00 11.08
C ILE A 203 -1.83 13.53 11.39
N GLY A 204 -1.67 14.15 12.57
CA GLY A 204 -0.36 14.54 13.09
C GLY A 204 0.47 13.31 13.44
N ILE A 205 1.63 13.18 12.80
CA ILE A 205 2.68 12.21 13.14
C ILE A 205 3.87 13.05 13.58
N GLY A 206 4.10 13.11 14.90
CA GLY A 206 5.13 13.97 15.52
C GLY A 206 6.52 13.80 14.92
#